data_AF-A0A9Q1G7A6-F1
#
_entry.id   AF-A0A9Q1G7A6-F1
#
_cell.length_a   1.000
_cell.length_b   1.000
_cell.length_c   1.000
_cell.angle_alpha   90.00
_cell.angle_beta   90.00
_cell.angle_gamma   90.00
#
_symmetry.space_group_name_H-M   'P 1'
#
loop_
_entity.id
_entity.type
_entity.pdbx_description
1 polymer ?
#
loop_
_entity_poly.entity_id
_entity_poly.type
_entity_poly.pdbx_seq_one_letter_code
_entity_poly.pdbx_strand_id
1 'polypeptide(L)'
;MFKQFLQASALQFVQIDSCRLGSVNKNLAVLLMACKFQVPVCPHAGGVGLCELVQHLILFDYISVSTSLHNRMCEYVDHLHEHFKSPVVIQDACYMPPKDPGYSTEMLEESVSRYQYPQGEAWQGHTQF
;
A
#
# COMPACT_ATOMS: atom_id res chain seq x y z
N MET A 1 -13.99 -11.47 -3.70
CA MET A 1 -13.97 -12.37 -2.54
C MET A 1 -14.29 -11.69 -1.21
N PHE A 2 -13.79 -10.47 -0.90
CA PHE A 2 -14.03 -9.80 0.40
C PHE A 2 -15.48 -9.83 0.92
N LYS A 3 -16.47 -9.53 0.08
CA LYS A 3 -17.89 -9.61 0.45
C LYS A 3 -18.25 -10.97 1.08
N GLN A 4 -17.86 -12.08 0.43
CA GLN A 4 -18.18 -13.43 0.90
C GLN A 4 -17.44 -13.76 2.20
N PHE A 5 -16.17 -13.37 2.32
CA PHE A 5 -15.41 -13.56 3.55
C PHE A 5 -16.02 -12.82 4.75
N LEU A 6 -16.48 -11.58 4.54
CA LEU A 6 -17.16 -10.80 5.56
C LEU A 6 -18.53 -11.39 5.91
N GLN A 7 -19.32 -11.81 4.91
CA GLN A 7 -20.61 -12.48 5.14
C GLN A 7 -20.47 -13.79 5.91
N ALA A 8 -19.38 -14.53 5.70
CA ALA A 8 -19.09 -15.78 6.38
C ALA A 8 -18.35 -15.60 7.71
N SER A 9 -18.05 -14.36 8.13
CA SER A 9 -17.19 -14.07 9.30
C SER A 9 -15.85 -14.81 9.27
N ALA A 10 -15.28 -14.99 8.06
CA ALA A 10 -14.10 -15.82 7.83
C ALA A 10 -12.77 -15.10 8.13
N LEU A 11 -12.81 -13.80 8.42
CA LEU A 11 -11.63 -12.97 8.66
C LEU A 11 -11.80 -12.16 9.94
N GLN A 12 -10.77 -12.16 10.78
CA GLN A 12 -10.69 -11.25 11.95
C GLN A 12 -10.04 -9.91 11.57
N PHE A 13 -9.23 -9.89 10.51
CA PHE A 13 -8.60 -8.69 9.97
C PHE A 13 -8.70 -8.71 8.44
N VAL A 14 -9.02 -7.57 7.84
CA VAL A 14 -9.05 -7.39 6.39
C VAL A 14 -7.71 -6.79 5.94
N GLN A 15 -6.98 -7.51 5.10
CA GLN A 15 -5.77 -6.99 4.47
C GLN A 15 -6.10 -6.49 3.07
N ILE A 16 -6.15 -5.17 2.90
CA ILE A 16 -6.26 -4.54 1.58
C ILE A 16 -4.88 -4.38 0.95
N ASP A 17 -4.84 -4.25 -0.37
CA ASP A 17 -3.62 -4.04 -1.15
C ASP A 17 -3.95 -3.05 -2.29
N SER A 18 -3.10 -2.03 -2.44
CA SER A 18 -3.30 -0.93 -3.38
C SER A 18 -3.22 -1.34 -4.86
N CYS A 19 -2.49 -2.41 -5.17
CA CYS A 19 -2.15 -2.86 -6.53
C CYS A 19 -2.82 -4.19 -6.92
N ARG A 20 -3.35 -4.95 -5.97
CA ARG A 20 -4.03 -6.23 -6.21
C ARG A 20 -5.46 -6.05 -6.68
N LEU A 21 -6.15 -5.07 -6.14
CA LEU A 21 -7.53 -4.74 -6.50
C LEU A 21 -7.57 -3.76 -7.67
N GLY A 22 -8.78 -3.43 -8.13
CA GLY A 22 -8.99 -2.36 -9.11
C GLY A 22 -8.76 -0.97 -8.52
N SER A 23 -7.53 -0.71 -8.06
CA SER A 23 -7.03 0.55 -7.50
C SER A 23 -7.93 1.11 -6.38
N VAL A 24 -7.94 2.44 -6.22
CA VAL A 24 -8.67 3.19 -5.20
C VAL A 24 -10.15 2.81 -5.20
N ASN A 25 -10.81 2.79 -6.35
CA ASN A 25 -12.25 2.53 -6.45
C ASN A 25 -12.67 1.21 -5.78
N LYS A 26 -11.90 0.14 -6.01
CA LYS A 26 -12.21 -1.17 -5.40
C LYS A 26 -11.75 -1.25 -3.94
N ASN A 27 -10.66 -0.57 -3.58
CA ASN A 27 -10.25 -0.47 -2.18
C ASN A 27 -11.29 0.28 -1.33
N LEU A 28 -11.85 1.40 -1.81
CA LEU A 28 -12.93 2.12 -1.13
C LEU A 28 -14.15 1.23 -0.86
N ALA A 29 -14.54 0.41 -1.84
CA ALA A 29 -15.63 -0.54 -1.64
C ALA A 29 -15.32 -1.56 -0.54
N VAL A 30 -14.07 -2.04 -0.45
CA VAL A 30 -13.64 -2.98 0.59
C VAL A 30 -13.59 -2.30 1.97
N LEU A 31 -13.06 -1.08 2.08
CA LEU A 31 -13.04 -0.30 3.32
C LEU A 31 -14.46 -0.09 3.86
N LEU A 32 -15.40 0.34 3.01
CA LEU A 32 -16.80 0.53 3.38
C LEU A 32 -17.48 -0.78 3.82
N MET A 33 -17.20 -1.89 3.13
CA MET A 33 -17.70 -3.21 3.56
C MET A 33 -17.09 -3.64 4.89
N ALA A 34 -15.79 -3.50 5.09
CA ALA A 34 -15.11 -3.85 6.34
C ALA A 34 -15.67 -3.03 7.52
N CYS A 35 -15.88 -1.73 7.31
CA CYS A 35 -16.54 -0.85 8.29
C CYS A 35 -17.97 -1.31 8.61
N LYS A 36 -18.79 -1.63 7.58
CA LYS A 36 -20.16 -2.12 7.77
C LYS A 36 -20.21 -3.41 8.59
N PHE A 37 -19.28 -4.32 8.36
CA PHE A 37 -19.18 -5.60 9.08
C PHE A 37 -18.34 -5.50 10.36
N GLN A 38 -17.85 -4.30 10.72
CA GLN A 38 -17.04 -4.04 11.91
C GLN A 38 -15.76 -4.90 12.00
N VAL A 39 -15.15 -5.22 10.86
CA VAL A 39 -13.87 -5.94 10.81
C VAL A 39 -12.75 -4.93 10.60
N PRO A 40 -11.71 -4.90 11.46
CA PRO A 40 -10.60 -3.98 11.31
C PRO A 40 -9.80 -4.24 10.04
N VAL A 41 -9.28 -3.16 9.44
CA VAL A 41 -8.43 -3.21 8.25
C VAL A 41 -6.98 -3.04 8.68
N CYS A 42 -6.14 -4.00 8.30
CA CYS A 42 -4.69 -3.95 8.47
C CYS A 42 -4.05 -4.11 7.09
N PRO A 43 -3.78 -3.01 6.37
CA PRO A 43 -3.32 -3.08 4.99
C PRO A 43 -2.03 -3.88 4.83
N HIS A 44 -1.95 -4.65 3.74
CA HIS A 44 -0.70 -5.22 3.25
C HIS A 44 0.12 -4.12 2.57
N ALA A 45 1.42 -4.12 2.84
CA ALA A 45 2.39 -3.18 2.27
C ALA A 45 3.69 -3.91 1.87
N GLY A 46 4.80 -3.18 1.79
CA GLY A 46 6.09 -3.69 1.35
C GLY A 46 6.19 -3.83 -0.16
N GLY A 47 6.86 -4.88 -0.64
CA GLY A 47 7.15 -5.04 -2.07
C GLY A 47 7.88 -3.81 -2.63
N VAL A 48 7.48 -3.36 -3.81
CA VAL A 48 7.98 -2.12 -4.42
C VAL A 48 6.84 -1.10 -4.43
N GLY A 49 6.91 -0.08 -3.57
CA GLY A 49 5.96 1.02 -3.58
C GLY A 49 4.66 0.79 -2.80
N LEU A 50 4.35 -0.40 -2.28
CA LEU A 50 3.04 -0.61 -1.66
C LEU A 50 2.89 0.24 -0.38
N CYS A 51 3.97 0.46 0.37
CA CYS A 51 3.98 1.38 1.50
C CYS A 51 3.58 2.80 1.06
N GLU A 52 4.15 3.29 -0.05
CA GLU A 52 3.91 4.61 -0.64
C GLU A 52 2.43 4.80 -1.02
N LEU A 53 1.79 3.78 -1.57
CA LEU A 53 0.41 3.85 -2.05
C LEU A 53 -0.60 3.61 -0.92
N VAL A 54 -0.44 2.52 -0.15
CA VAL A 54 -1.47 2.03 0.78
C VAL A 54 -1.65 2.94 1.99
N GLN A 55 -0.63 3.72 2.36
CA GLN A 55 -0.72 4.72 3.43
C GLN A 55 -1.88 5.72 3.18
N HIS A 56 -2.13 6.11 1.93
CA HIS A 56 -3.20 7.05 1.58
C HIS A 56 -4.58 6.45 1.86
N LEU A 57 -4.75 5.15 1.59
CA LEU A 57 -6.01 4.44 1.79
C LEU A 57 -6.36 4.30 3.27
N ILE A 58 -5.38 3.99 4.12
CA ILE A 58 -5.62 3.81 5.56
C ILE A 58 -5.75 5.15 6.29
N LEU A 59 -5.06 6.20 5.82
CA LEU A 59 -5.30 7.57 6.28
C LEU A 59 -6.72 8.01 5.95
N PHE A 60 -7.20 7.77 4.73
CA PHE A 60 -8.59 8.03 4.34
C PHE A 60 -9.58 7.22 5.18
N ASP A 61 -9.32 5.93 5.41
CA ASP A 61 -10.17 5.07 6.25
C ASP A 61 -10.30 5.66 7.66
N TYR A 62 -9.17 6.00 8.29
CA TYR A 62 -9.16 6.58 9.62
C TYR A 62 -9.94 7.91 9.68
N ILE A 63 -9.73 8.81 8.72
CA ILE A 63 -10.35 10.15 8.75
C ILE A 63 -11.85 10.09 8.43
N SER A 64 -12.26 9.26 7.47
CA SER A 64 -13.57 9.40 6.81
C SER A 64 -14.47 8.17 6.85
N VAL A 65 -13.96 7.00 7.26
CA VAL A 65 -14.72 5.74 7.21
C VAL A 65 -14.79 5.09 8.59
N SER A 66 -13.67 4.60 9.12
CA SER A 66 -13.64 3.84 10.37
C SER A 66 -13.54 4.72 11.61
N THR A 67 -12.92 5.91 11.52
CA THR A 67 -12.74 6.84 12.65
C THR A 67 -12.09 6.21 13.89
N SER A 68 -11.25 5.19 13.69
CA SER A 68 -10.65 4.41 14.78
C SER A 68 -9.29 3.85 14.40
N LEU A 69 -8.39 3.77 15.39
CA LEU A 69 -7.13 3.02 15.32
C LEU A 69 -7.18 1.70 16.09
N HIS A 70 -8.31 1.38 16.73
CA HIS A 70 -8.44 0.18 17.54
C HIS A 70 -8.29 -1.08 16.66
N ASN A 71 -7.36 -1.97 17.02
CA ASN A 71 -7.02 -3.19 16.30
C ASN A 71 -6.64 -2.99 14.83
N ARG A 72 -6.06 -1.84 14.48
CA ARG A 72 -5.64 -1.51 13.11
C ARG A 72 -4.15 -1.14 13.09
N MET A 73 -3.42 -1.68 12.13
CA MET A 73 -2.03 -1.34 11.88
C MET A 73 -1.76 -1.36 10.37
N CYS A 74 -0.87 -0.50 9.90
CA CYS A 74 -0.38 -0.54 8.52
C CYS A 74 0.96 -1.28 8.50
N GLU A 75 1.09 -2.30 7.66
CA GLU A 75 2.37 -2.98 7.47
C GLU A 75 3.43 -2.01 6.97
N TYR A 76 4.69 -2.25 7.32
CA TYR A 76 5.86 -1.52 6.83
C TYR A 76 7.01 -2.50 6.61
N VAL A 77 7.73 -2.30 5.51
CA VAL A 77 8.96 -3.04 5.17
C VAL A 77 9.94 -2.03 4.61
N ASP A 78 11.14 -1.97 5.19
CA ASP A 78 12.19 -1.00 4.84
C ASP A 78 12.97 -1.43 3.58
N HIS A 79 12.31 -1.42 2.42
CA HIS A 79 12.91 -1.83 1.16
C HIS A 79 12.46 -0.91 0.02
N LEU A 80 13.40 -0.45 -0.81
CA LEU A 80 13.18 0.17 -2.12
C LEU A 80 12.48 1.54 -2.12
N HIS A 81 12.34 2.17 -0.95
CA HIS A 81 11.80 3.52 -0.80
C HIS A 81 12.64 4.57 -1.53
N GLU A 82 13.96 4.35 -1.63
CA GLU A 82 14.92 5.22 -2.30
C GLU A 82 14.63 5.43 -3.80
N HIS A 83 13.76 4.59 -4.40
CA HIS A 83 13.38 4.69 -5.81
C HIS A 83 12.16 5.57 -6.07
N PHE A 84 11.53 6.12 -5.03
CA PHE A 84 10.33 6.96 -5.14
C PHE A 84 10.63 8.44 -4.90
N LYS A 85 9.94 9.33 -5.61
CA LYS A 85 10.07 10.79 -5.41
C LYS A 85 9.53 11.27 -4.07
N SER A 86 8.47 10.61 -3.59
CA SER A 86 7.83 10.92 -2.31
C SER A 86 7.76 9.64 -1.47
N PRO A 87 8.90 9.18 -0.91
CA PRO A 87 8.95 7.97 -0.10
C PRO A 87 8.16 8.14 1.19
N VAL A 88 7.76 7.02 1.79
CA VAL A 88 7.10 7.03 3.10
C VAL A 88 8.02 7.64 4.17
N VAL A 89 7.42 8.36 5.11
CA VAL A 89 8.13 8.89 6.28
C VAL A 89 7.59 8.20 7.52
N ILE A 90 8.45 7.46 8.21
CA ILE A 90 8.14 6.80 9.47
C ILE A 90 8.73 7.61 10.62
N GLN A 91 7.91 7.98 11.59
CA GLN A 91 8.34 8.62 12.84
C GLN A 91 7.71 7.88 14.02
N ASP A 92 8.53 7.49 15.00
CA ASP A 92 8.07 6.74 16.19
C ASP A 92 7.19 5.53 15.84
N ALA A 93 7.65 4.75 14.85
CA ALA A 93 6.95 3.59 14.28
C ALA A 93 5.55 3.89 13.69
N CYS A 94 5.29 5.15 13.31
CA CYS A 94 4.04 5.60 12.71
C CYS A 94 4.27 6.20 11.31
N TYR A 95 3.36 5.91 10.37
CA TYR A 95 3.32 6.57 9.07
C TYR A 95 2.93 8.05 9.24
N MET A 96 3.76 8.95 8.70
CA MET A 96 3.45 10.37 8.65
C MET A 96 2.67 10.70 7.38
N PRO A 97 1.57 11.50 7.47
CA PRO A 97 0.77 11.85 6.30
C PRO A 97 1.62 12.49 5.18
N PRO A 98 1.53 12.00 3.94
CA PRO A 98 2.19 12.60 2.79
C PRO A 98 1.78 14.07 2.61
N LYS A 99 2.74 14.92 2.21
CA LYS A 99 2.52 16.37 2.03
C LYS A 99 2.46 16.78 0.57
N ASP A 100 3.13 16.03 -0.30
CA ASP A 100 3.17 16.33 -1.73
C ASP A 100 1.86 15.89 -2.41
N PRO A 101 1.41 16.61 -3.45
CA PRO A 101 0.28 16.19 -4.25
C PRO A 101 0.54 14.84 -4.95
N GLY A 102 -0.50 14.01 -5.04
CA GLY A 102 -0.46 12.76 -5.79
C GLY A 102 -0.65 11.55 -4.89
N TYR A 103 -0.31 10.38 -5.44
CA TYR A 103 -0.52 9.08 -4.79
C TYR A 103 0.81 8.40 -4.42
N SER A 104 1.89 9.18 -4.34
CA SER A 104 3.27 8.72 -4.05
C SER A 104 3.79 7.62 -5.00
N THR A 105 3.20 7.47 -6.17
CA THR A 105 3.53 6.42 -7.16
C THR A 105 4.74 6.76 -8.04
N GLU A 106 5.14 8.03 -8.07
CA GLU A 106 6.15 8.49 -9.01
C GLU A 106 7.54 7.99 -8.59
N MET A 107 8.14 7.17 -9.46
CA MET A 107 9.50 6.67 -9.28
C MET A 107 10.52 7.67 -9.83
N LEU A 108 11.76 7.58 -9.36
CA LEU A 108 12.89 8.29 -9.94
C LEU A 108 13.19 7.73 -11.33
N GLU A 109 13.25 8.59 -12.35
CA GLU A 109 13.56 8.20 -13.73
C GLU A 109 14.88 7.41 -13.85
N GLU A 110 15.89 7.79 -13.06
CA GLU A 110 17.16 7.06 -12.98
C GLU A 110 16.96 5.63 -12.47
N SER A 111 16.10 5.43 -11.46
CA SER A 111 15.77 4.10 -10.95
C SER A 111 15.01 3.29 -12.00
N VAL A 112 14.04 3.90 -12.68
CA VAL A 112 13.32 3.23 -13.77
C VAL A 112 14.29 2.79 -14.87
N SER A 113 15.15 3.68 -15.35
CA SER A 113 16.12 3.38 -16.40
C SER A 113 17.11 2.29 -15.99
N ARG A 114 17.66 2.36 -14.77
CA ARG A 114 18.65 1.41 -14.27
C ARG A 114 18.10 -0.01 -14.09
N TYR A 115 16.86 -0.13 -13.62
CA TYR A 115 16.22 -1.41 -13.29
C TYR A 115 15.19 -1.87 -14.32
N GLN A 116 15.02 -1.17 -15.45
CA GLN A 116 14.12 -1.59 -16.53
C GLN A 116 14.53 -2.97 -17.06
N TYR A 117 13.69 -3.98 -16.87
CA TYR A 117 13.99 -5.30 -17.42
C TYR A 117 13.65 -5.38 -18.93
N PRO A 118 14.50 -6.01 -19.77
CA PRO A 118 15.86 -6.50 -19.50
C PRO A 118 16.99 -5.49 -19.79
N GLN A 119 16.70 -4.29 -20.30
CA GLN A 119 17.73 -3.41 -20.87
C GLN A 119 18.54 -2.60 -19.85
N GLY A 120 18.01 -2.40 -18.65
CA GLY A 120 18.62 -1.60 -17.59
C GLY A 120 19.94 -2.18 -17.11
N GLU A 121 20.86 -1.30 -16.71
CA GLU A 121 22.21 -1.64 -16.25
C GLU A 121 22.23 -2.80 -15.24
N ALA A 122 21.26 -2.83 -14.31
CA ALA A 122 21.16 -3.85 -13.28
C ALA A 122 21.01 -5.29 -13.83
N TRP A 123 20.53 -5.45 -15.07
CA TRP A 123 20.27 -6.75 -15.69
C TRP A 123 21.34 -7.17 -16.70
N GLN A 124 22.13 -6.24 -17.23
CA GLN A 124 23.09 -6.47 -18.32
C GLN A 124 24.30 -7.33 -17.91
N GLY A 125 24.55 -7.53 -16.61
CA GLY A 125 25.59 -8.43 -16.08
C GLY A 125 25.15 -9.88 -15.84
N HIS A 126 23.87 -10.21 -16.00
CA HIS A 126 23.32 -11.54 -15.70
C HIS A 126 23.16 -12.46 -16.91
N THR A 127 23.49 -11.98 -18.10
CA THR A 127 23.55 -12.76 -19.34
C THR A 127 24.90 -13.47 -19.47
N GLN A 128 25.11 -14.53 -18.68
CA GLN A 128 26.09 -15.57 -19.00
C GLN A 128 25.38 -16.92 -19.09
N PHE A 129 24.91 -17.26 -20.28
CA PHE A 129 24.70 -18.64 -20.74
C PHE A 129 25.02 -18.71 -22.24
#